data_AF-A0A7C9CR78-F1
#
_entry.id   AF-A0A7C9CR78-F1
#
_cell.length_a   1.000
_cell.length_b   1.000
_cell.length_c   1.000
_cell.angle_alpha   90.00
_cell.angle_beta   90.00
_cell.angle_gamma   90.00
#
_symmetry.space_group_name_H-M   'P 1'
#
loop_
_entity.id
_entity.type
_entity.pdbx_description
1 polymer ?
#
loop_
_entity_poly.entity_id
_entity_poly.type
_entity_poly.pdbx_seq_one_letter_code
_entity_poly.pdbx_strand_id
1 'polypeptide(L)'
;VHPAVRSFFDLGERIINYDGHTKALLSIQVTELLDGVFIGFSMNHSVVDGTSFVHFVNSLSEIFRSDPQGDESPIKISRVPLYKIFAPEGYGPIFKLPYLEPEEFISRYDPGPLRERIFHFSPESMARLKAKANEECGSGT
;
A
#
# COMPACT_ATOMS: atom_id res chain seq x y z
N VAL A 1 3.52 -14.15 12.83
CA VAL A 1 3.67 -12.73 13.26
C VAL A 1 3.19 -12.63 14.72
N HIS A 2 3.86 -11.83 15.55
CA HIS A 2 3.46 -11.65 16.95
C HIS A 2 2.16 -10.81 17.03
N PRO A 3 1.18 -11.13 17.90
CA PRO A 3 -0.10 -10.41 17.96
C PRO A 3 0.04 -8.89 18.20
N ALA A 4 1.10 -8.47 18.91
CA ALA A 4 1.37 -7.06 19.18
C ALA A 4 1.61 -6.22 17.91
N VAL A 5 2.02 -6.82 16.78
CA VAL A 5 2.28 -6.07 15.54
C VAL A 5 1.03 -5.31 15.08
N ARG A 6 -0.16 -5.85 15.31
CA ARG A 6 -1.43 -5.20 14.96
C ARG A 6 -1.67 -3.91 15.73
N SER A 7 -1.15 -3.80 16.96
CA SER A 7 -1.26 -2.59 17.78
C SER A 7 -0.37 -1.43 17.32
N PHE A 8 0.52 -1.69 16.36
CA PHE A 8 1.40 -0.67 15.77
C PHE A 8 0.75 0.03 14.55
N PHE A 9 -0.55 -0.18 14.33
CA PHE A 9 -1.34 0.45 13.29
C PHE A 9 -2.61 1.08 13.87
N ASP A 10 -2.68 2.41 13.83
CA ASP A 10 -3.70 3.25 14.49
C ASP A 10 -5.12 3.02 13.94
N LEU A 11 -5.26 2.87 12.62
CA LEU A 11 -6.56 2.70 11.96
C LEU A 11 -7.08 1.25 12.00
N GLY A 12 -6.28 0.30 12.49
CA GLY A 12 -6.68 -1.10 12.70
C GLY A 12 -7.11 -1.86 11.43
N GLU A 13 -7.56 -3.11 11.62
CA GLU A 13 -7.86 -4.06 10.53
C GLU A 13 -9.31 -3.98 10.00
N ARG A 14 -10.15 -3.13 10.59
CA ARG A 14 -11.62 -3.15 10.39
C ARG A 14 -12.16 -1.98 9.57
N ILE A 15 -11.29 -1.20 8.96
CA ILE A 15 -11.65 -0.07 8.11
C ILE A 15 -11.59 -0.51 6.65
N ILE A 16 -12.71 -0.32 5.95
CA ILE A 16 -12.81 -0.58 4.52
C ILE A 16 -12.63 0.71 3.72
N ASN A 17 -12.38 0.60 2.42
CA ASN A 17 -12.19 1.77 1.56
C ASN A 17 -13.35 2.77 1.64
N TYR A 18 -14.59 2.30 1.80
CA TYR A 18 -15.76 3.16 1.91
C TYR A 18 -15.75 4.07 3.15
N ASP A 19 -15.16 3.63 4.26
CA ASP A 19 -15.06 4.47 5.46
C ASP A 19 -14.18 5.72 5.22
N GLY A 20 -13.39 5.77 4.15
CA GLY A 20 -12.57 6.92 3.75
C GLY A 20 -13.35 8.20 3.42
N HIS A 21 -14.68 8.14 3.30
CA HIS A 21 -15.52 9.34 3.17
C HIS A 21 -15.60 10.13 4.48
N THR A 22 -15.39 9.49 5.62
CA THR A 22 -15.53 10.11 6.95
C THR A 22 -14.31 9.90 7.85
N LYS A 23 -13.42 8.97 7.50
CA LYS A 23 -12.18 8.67 8.22
C LYS A 23 -10.95 9.09 7.42
N ALA A 24 -9.81 9.18 8.11
CA ALA A 24 -8.53 9.49 7.49
C ALA A 24 -8.17 8.49 6.38
N LEU A 25 -7.68 9.00 5.24
CA LEU A 25 -7.19 8.18 4.13
C LEU A 25 -5.76 7.68 4.33
N LEU A 26 -5.03 8.28 5.27
CA LEU A 26 -3.68 7.94 5.68
C LEU A 26 -3.56 8.15 7.19
N SER A 27 -3.03 7.17 7.90
CA SER A 27 -2.50 7.30 9.26
C SER A 27 -1.09 6.70 9.31
N ILE A 28 -0.20 7.38 10.03
CA ILE A 28 1.18 6.96 10.25
C ILE A 28 1.39 6.88 11.76
N GLN A 29 1.70 5.70 12.27
CA GLN A 29 2.01 5.48 13.68
C GLN A 29 3.50 5.16 13.83
N VAL A 30 4.19 5.93 14.66
CA VAL A 30 5.59 5.68 15.03
C VAL A 30 5.60 5.07 16.43
N THR A 31 6.06 3.82 16.53
CA THR A 31 6.17 3.09 17.80
C THR A 31 7.62 2.89 18.15
N GLU A 32 8.05 3.44 19.28
CA GLU A 32 9.38 3.19 19.84
C GLU A 32 9.41 1.82 20.53
N LEU A 33 10.42 1.03 20.21
CA LEU A 33 10.72 -0.26 20.80
C LEU A 33 12.06 -0.15 21.56
N LEU A 34 12.38 -1.14 22.39
CA LEU A 34 13.61 -1.13 23.19
C LEU A 34 14.88 -0.97 22.33
N ASP A 35 14.87 -1.51 21.11
CA ASP A 35 16.02 -1.64 20.21
C ASP A 35 15.77 -1.01 18.82
N GLY A 36 14.70 -0.24 18.66
CA GLY A 36 14.39 0.35 17.36
C GLY A 36 13.06 1.07 17.28
N VAL A 37 12.62 1.33 16.06
CA VAL A 37 11.38 2.04 15.77
C VAL A 37 10.58 1.24 14.74
N PHE A 38 9.28 1.10 14.98
CA PHE A 38 8.32 0.59 14.00
C PHE A 38 7.50 1.74 13.44
N ILE A 39 7.43 1.87 12.13
CA ILE A 39 6.59 2.87 11.45
C ILE A 39 5.46 2.12 10.72
N GLY A 40 4.26 2.18 11.30
CA GLY A 40 3.05 1.58 10.75
C GLY A 40 2.33 2.57 9.83
N PHE A 41 2.05 2.16 8.60
CA PHE A 41 1.25 2.93 7.65
C PHE A 41 -0.11 2.25 7.47
N SER A 42 -1.18 3.00 7.61
CA SER A 42 -2.54 2.59 7.24
C SER A 42 -3.07 3.53 6.18
N MET A 43 -3.33 3.02 4.97
CA MET A 43 -3.73 3.83 3.82
C MET A 43 -4.95 3.22 3.13
N ASN A 44 -5.88 4.08 2.74
CA ASN A 44 -7.05 3.67 1.99
C ASN A 44 -6.65 3.25 0.56
N HIS A 45 -6.97 2.02 0.18
CA HIS A 45 -6.54 1.45 -1.10
C HIS A 45 -7.26 2.06 -2.32
N SER A 46 -8.29 2.90 -2.10
CA SER A 46 -8.91 3.67 -3.18
C SER A 46 -8.03 4.81 -3.72
N VAL A 47 -7.03 5.25 -2.96
CA VAL A 47 -6.13 6.36 -3.36
C VAL A 47 -4.68 5.89 -3.59
N VAL A 48 -4.38 4.63 -3.31
CA VAL A 48 -3.01 4.09 -3.38
C VAL A 48 -3.02 2.65 -3.86
N ASP A 49 -1.99 2.28 -4.60
CA ASP A 49 -1.61 0.92 -4.96
C ASP A 49 -0.21 0.61 -4.39
N GLY A 50 0.28 -0.63 -4.55
CA GLY A 50 1.60 -1.01 -4.01
C GLY A 50 2.77 -0.17 -4.54
N THR A 51 2.72 0.28 -5.79
CA THR A 51 3.76 1.12 -6.41
C THR A 51 3.68 2.56 -5.90
N SER A 52 2.48 3.14 -5.91
CA SER A 52 2.28 4.51 -5.41
C SER A 52 2.50 4.62 -3.90
N PHE A 53 2.29 3.55 -3.13
CA PHE A 53 2.66 3.47 -1.72
C PHE A 53 4.18 3.61 -1.52
N VAL A 54 4.98 2.80 -2.22
CA VAL A 54 6.44 2.86 -2.14
C VAL A 54 6.93 4.24 -2.59
N HIS A 55 6.33 4.80 -3.64
CA HIS A 55 6.64 6.15 -4.11
C HIS A 55 6.37 7.21 -3.04
N PHE A 56 5.23 7.13 -2.34
CA PHE A 56 4.88 8.01 -1.24
C PHE A 56 5.92 7.92 -0.11
N VAL A 57 6.28 6.70 0.34
CA VAL A 57 7.28 6.51 1.41
C VAL A 57 8.65 7.06 1.02
N ASN A 58 9.09 6.85 -0.23
CA ASN A 58 10.34 7.41 -0.73
C ASN A 58 10.30 8.94 -0.76
N SER A 59 9.21 9.54 -1.26
CA SER A 59 9.03 10.99 -1.30
C SER A 59 9.03 11.58 0.11
N LEU A 60 8.37 10.93 1.06
CA LEU A 60 8.35 11.33 2.47
C LEU A 60 9.75 11.30 3.08
N SER A 61 10.53 10.25 2.78
CA SER A 61 11.93 10.15 3.21
C SER A 61 12.80 11.26 2.63
N GLU A 62 12.64 11.60 1.35
CA GLU A 62 13.35 12.72 0.72
C GLU A 62 13.02 14.06 1.39
N ILE A 63 11.76 14.29 1.75
CA ILE A 63 11.32 15.49 2.48
C ILE A 63 12.04 15.58 3.84
N PHE A 64 12.00 14.52 4.65
CA PHE A 64 12.66 14.52 5.97
C PHE A 64 14.18 14.65 5.90
N ARG A 65 14.82 14.20 4.81
CA ARG A 65 16.27 14.35 4.61
C ARG A 65 16.67 15.73 4.10
N SER A 66 15.74 16.46 3.46
CA SER A 66 15.99 17.75 2.84
C SER A 66 15.84 18.93 3.81
N ASP A 67 15.33 18.71 5.02
CA ASP A 67 15.19 19.74 6.05
C ASP A 67 16.03 19.48 7.31
N PRO A 68 17.37 19.69 7.30
CA PRO A 68 18.17 19.59 8.52
C PRO A 68 18.26 20.88 9.34
N GLN A 69 18.01 22.06 8.75
CA GLN A 69 18.45 23.35 9.32
C GLN A 69 17.52 24.56 9.04
N GLY A 70 16.30 24.38 8.51
CA GLY A 70 15.37 25.50 8.29
C GLY A 70 15.80 26.48 7.18
N ASP A 71 16.59 26.01 6.22
CA ASP A 71 16.91 26.78 5.02
C ASP A 71 15.66 26.85 4.12
N GLU A 72 15.27 28.04 3.68
CA GLU A 72 14.04 28.31 2.90
C GLU A 72 14.08 27.71 1.47
N SER A 73 15.07 26.87 1.19
CA SER A 73 15.20 26.22 -0.10
C SER A 73 14.01 25.28 -0.38
N PRO A 74 13.45 25.29 -1.59
CA PRO A 74 12.29 24.47 -1.91
C PRO A 74 12.64 22.99 -1.81
N ILE A 75 11.83 22.23 -1.06
CA ILE A 75 11.99 20.78 -0.90
C ILE A 75 11.91 20.13 -2.29
N LYS A 76 13.01 19.49 -2.70
CA LYS A 76 13.10 18.81 -4.00
C LYS A 76 12.81 17.32 -3.81
N ILE A 77 11.63 16.90 -4.25
CA ILE A 77 11.33 15.48 -4.46
C ILE A 77 11.73 15.05 -5.87
N SER A 78 12.41 13.92 -5.98
CA SER A 78 12.98 13.40 -7.23
C SER A 78 11.93 13.01 -8.26
N ARG A 79 10.78 12.53 -7.80
CA ARG A 79 9.66 12.08 -8.63
C ARG A 79 8.37 12.75 -8.14
N VAL A 80 7.94 13.79 -8.85
CA VAL A 80 6.72 14.53 -8.50
C VAL A 80 5.49 13.70 -8.85
N PRO A 81 4.50 13.54 -7.95
CA PRO A 81 3.25 12.86 -8.28
C PRO A 81 2.53 13.53 -9.45
N LEU A 82 2.04 12.73 -10.40
CA LEU A 82 1.23 13.21 -11.50
C LEU A 82 -0.25 13.19 -11.09
N TYR A 83 -0.86 14.36 -10.97
CA TYR A 83 -2.26 14.50 -10.59
C TYR A 83 -3.24 14.52 -11.77
N LYS A 84 -2.72 14.64 -13.00
CA LYS A 84 -3.56 14.67 -14.20
C LYS A 84 -3.91 13.25 -14.60
N ILE A 85 -5.17 12.86 -14.37
CA ILE A 85 -5.74 11.62 -14.88
C ILE A 85 -5.60 11.64 -16.41
N PHE A 86 -4.90 10.65 -16.96
CA PHE A 86 -4.85 10.47 -18.40
C PHE A 86 -6.21 9.97 -18.87
N ALA A 87 -7.04 10.90 -19.36
CA ALA A 87 -8.26 10.59 -20.08
C ALA A 87 -7.98 10.82 -21.57
N PRO A 88 -7.88 9.75 -22.40
CA PRO A 88 -7.72 9.92 -23.83
C PRO A 88 -8.93 10.68 -24.41
N GLU A 89 -8.69 11.53 -25.41
CA GLU A 89 -9.74 12.30 -26.07
C GLU A 89 -10.82 11.36 -26.62
N GLY A 90 -12.09 11.63 -26.28
CA GLY A 90 -13.23 10.78 -26.64
C GLY A 90 -13.48 9.58 -25.71
N TYR A 91 -12.64 9.34 -24.70
CA TYR A 91 -12.88 8.34 -23.66
C TYR A 91 -13.43 8.99 -22.40
N GLY A 92 -14.73 8.79 -22.21
CA GLY A 92 -15.50 9.05 -21.01
C GLY A 92 -16.85 8.35 -21.19
N PRO A 93 -17.26 7.54 -20.21
CA PRO A 93 -17.63 8.16 -18.95
C PRO A 93 -16.90 7.55 -17.74
N ILE A 94 -16.97 8.25 -16.62
CA ILE A 94 -17.04 7.60 -15.32
C ILE A 94 -18.16 6.57 -15.45
N PHE A 95 -17.80 5.29 -15.57
CA PHE A 95 -18.77 4.21 -15.62
C PHE A 95 -19.49 4.19 -14.28
N LYS A 96 -20.74 4.65 -14.27
CA LYS A 96 -21.61 4.45 -13.13
C LYS A 96 -21.92 2.97 -13.09
N LEU A 97 -21.36 2.29 -12.09
CA LEU A 97 -21.77 0.94 -11.80
C LEU A 97 -23.27 0.97 -11.43
N PRO A 98 -24.03 -0.09 -11.75
CA PRO A 98 -25.46 -0.16 -11.47
C PRO A 98 -25.74 -0.47 -10.00
N TYR A 99 -25.00 0.16 -9.09
CA TYR A 99 -25.17 0.05 -7.64
C TYR A 99 -25.47 1.45 -7.11
N LEU A 100 -26.59 1.58 -6.42
CA LEU A 100 -27.06 2.86 -5.89
C LEU A 100 -26.91 2.88 -4.37
N GLU A 101 -27.14 1.74 -3.72
CA GLU A 101 -27.13 1.63 -2.28
C GLU A 101 -25.80 1.03 -1.77
N PRO A 102 -25.21 1.59 -0.71
CA PRO A 102 -23.97 1.09 -0.12
C PRO A 102 -23.97 -0.41 0.19
N GLU A 103 -25.11 -0.96 0.59
CA GLU A 103 -25.28 -2.38 0.93
C GLU A 103 -25.05 -3.31 -0.27
N GLU A 104 -25.14 -2.80 -1.51
CA GLU A 104 -24.93 -3.59 -2.73
C GLU A 104 -23.44 -3.87 -3.00
N PHE A 105 -22.54 -3.04 -2.46
CA PHE A 105 -21.10 -3.13 -2.76
C PHE A 105 -20.20 -3.08 -1.51
N ILE A 106 -20.75 -2.78 -0.33
CA ILE A 106 -20.02 -2.85 0.94
C ILE A 106 -20.17 -4.24 1.53
N SER A 107 -19.05 -4.97 1.56
CA SER A 107 -18.94 -6.19 2.36
C SER A 107 -18.05 -5.94 3.57
N ARG A 108 -18.61 -6.14 4.77
CA ARG A 108 -17.87 -6.14 6.04
C ARG A 108 -17.54 -7.57 6.40
N TYR A 109 -16.59 -8.15 5.68
CA TYR A 109 -16.14 -9.52 5.91
C TYR A 109 -15.31 -9.61 7.21
N ASP A 110 -15.70 -10.52 8.10
CA ASP A 110 -14.89 -10.90 9.26
C ASP A 110 -14.24 -12.28 8.98
N PRO A 111 -12.93 -12.34 8.71
CA PRO A 111 -12.25 -13.61 8.48
C PRO A 111 -12.12 -14.49 9.73
N GLY A 112 -12.46 -13.96 10.91
CA GLY A 112 -12.16 -14.61 12.17
C GLY A 112 -10.65 -14.66 12.46
N PRO A 113 -10.20 -15.54 13.37
CA PRO A 113 -8.80 -15.60 13.79
C PRO A 113 -7.90 -16.21 12.69
N LEU A 114 -7.18 -15.36 11.97
CA LEU A 114 -6.16 -15.77 11.00
C LEU A 114 -4.78 -15.93 11.66
N ARG A 115 -3.95 -16.82 11.09
CA ARG A 115 -2.53 -16.97 11.44
C ARG A 115 -1.64 -16.51 10.30
N GLU A 116 -0.79 -15.54 10.58
CA GLU A 116 0.18 -15.03 9.62
C GLU A 116 1.54 -15.73 9.74
N ARG A 117 2.12 -16.06 8.59
CA ARG A 117 3.44 -16.69 8.43
C ARG A 117 4.18 -16.01 7.29
N ILE A 118 5.47 -15.78 7.51
CA ILE A 118 6.38 -15.25 6.50
C ILE A 118 7.24 -16.41 6.01
N PHE A 119 7.24 -16.65 4.71
CA PHE A 119 8.08 -17.65 4.08
C PHE A 119 9.20 -16.93 3.34
N HIS A 120 10.44 -17.28 3.66
CA HIS A 120 11.61 -16.73 3.00
C HIS A 120 11.99 -17.61 1.81
N PHE A 121 12.13 -17.01 0.64
CA PHE A 121 12.67 -17.65 -0.54
C PHE A 121 14.03 -17.02 -0.86
N SER A 122 15.09 -17.84 -0.84
CA SER A 122 16.41 -17.38 -1.22
C SER A 122 16.47 -17.08 -2.72
N PRO A 123 17.42 -16.24 -3.18
CA PRO A 123 17.62 -15.99 -4.61
C PRO A 123 17.83 -17.28 -5.42
N GLU A 124 18.55 -18.26 -4.87
CA GLU A 124 18.79 -19.56 -5.51
C GLU A 124 17.50 -20.39 -5.62
N SER A 125 16.68 -20.37 -4.57
CA SER A 125 15.39 -21.06 -4.56
C SER A 125 14.42 -20.44 -5.56
N MET A 126 14.38 -19.11 -5.65
CA MET A 126 13.61 -18.38 -6.66
C MET A 126 14.08 -18.70 -8.08
N ALA A 127 15.40 -18.71 -8.31
CA ALA A 127 15.99 -19.05 -9.60
C ALA A 127 15.63 -20.49 -10.02
N ARG A 128 15.73 -21.45 -9.10
CA ARG A 128 15.34 -22.84 -9.34
C ARG A 128 13.85 -22.99 -9.65
N LEU A 129 12.98 -22.30 -8.91
CA LEU A 129 11.53 -22.30 -9.17
C LEU A 129 11.21 -21.74 -10.55
N LYS A 130 11.83 -20.63 -10.93
CA LYS A 130 11.67 -20.01 -12.26
C LYS A 130 12.17 -20.93 -13.37
N ALA A 131 13.34 -21.55 -13.20
CA ALA A 131 13.90 -22.48 -14.19
C ALA A 131 12.98 -23.68 -14.43
N LYS A 132 12.48 -24.30 -13.35
CA LYS A 132 11.54 -25.42 -13.44
C LYS A 132 10.23 -25.05 -14.14
N ALA A 133 9.63 -23.91 -13.79
CA ALA A 133 8.40 -23.45 -14.43
C ALA A 133 8.59 -23.20 -15.94
N ASN A 134 9.74 -22.65 -16.33
CA ASN A 134 10.07 -22.43 -17.74
C ASN A 134 10.28 -23.74 -18.51
N GLU A 135 10.94 -24.74 -17.90
CA GLU A 135 11.15 -26.07 -18.49
C GLU A 135 9.81 -26.78 -18.74
N GLU A 136 8.93 -26.79 -17.73
CA GLU A 136 7.60 -27.40 -17.85
C GLU A 136 6.74 -26.70 -18.92
N CYS A 137 6.78 -25.37 -18.98
CA CYS A 137 6.04 -24.60 -20.00
C CYS A 137 6.59 -24.79 -21.42
N GLY A 138 7.91 -25.01 -21.56
CA GLY A 138 8.58 -25.24 -22.84
C GLY A 138 8.46 -26.67 -23.39
N SER A 139 7.97 -27.61 -22.58
CA SER A 139 7.85 -29.03 -22.93
C SER A 139 6.50 -29.44 -23.56
N GLY A 140 5.63 -28.47 -23.86
CA GLY A 140 4.30 -28.65 -24.44
C GLY A 140 4.22 -28.64 -25.97
N THR A 141 5.16 -29.28 -26.68
CA THR A 141 5.07 -29.59 -28.12
C THR A 141 5.32 -31.06 -28.39
#